data_AF-A0A564S4V0-F1
#
_entry.id   AF-A0A564S4V0-F1
#
_cell.length_a   1.000
_cell.length_b   1.000
_cell.length_c   1.000
_cell.angle_alpha   90.00
_cell.angle_beta   90.00
_cell.angle_gamma   90.00
#
_symmetry.space_group_name_H-M   'P 1'
#
loop_
_entity.id
_entity.type
_entity.pdbx_description
1 polymer ?
#
loop_
_entity_poly.entity_id
_entity_poly.type
_entity_poly.pdbx_seq_one_letter_code
_entity_poly.pdbx_strand_id
1 'polypeptide(L)' 'MKRFVDDFTAHDGAPGYVRLVTCDMSPGFRKGIRGYLPDAGRIVDKFHVVRHANEAVDRVRKAGGAPTGC' A
#
# COMPACT_ATOMS: atom_id res chain seq x y z
N MET A 1 -13.10 -2.64 -3.14
CA MET A 1 -13.18 -3.66 -2.07
C MET A 1 -14.47 -4.46 -2.13
N LYS A 2 -15.67 -3.85 -2.16
CA LYS A 2 -16.94 -4.60 -2.28
C LYS A 2 -16.93 -5.70 -3.35
N ARG A 3 -16.63 -5.33 -4.61
CA ARG A 3 -16.56 -6.29 -5.72
C ARG A 3 -15.57 -7.44 -5.48
N PHE A 4 -14.45 -7.17 -4.82
CA PHE A 4 -13.48 -8.21 -4.47
C PHE A 4 -14.05 -9.15 -3.39
N VAL A 5 -14.74 -8.63 -2.37
CA VAL A 5 -15.32 -9.48 -1.33
C VAL A 5 -16.51 -10.29 -1.86
N ASP A 6 -17.34 -9.69 -2.72
CA ASP A 6 -18.43 -10.38 -3.41
C ASP A 6 -17.86 -11.57 -4.23
N ASP A 7 -16.82 -11.31 -5.03
CA ASP A 7 -16.12 -12.31 -5.85
C ASP A 7 -15.43 -13.38 -4.99
N PHE A 8 -14.68 -12.97 -3.97
CA PHE A 8 -14.02 -13.87 -3.03
C PHE A 8 -15.01 -14.83 -2.37
N THR A 9 -16.19 -14.32 -1.97
CA THR A 9 -17.25 -15.15 -1.38
C THR A 9 -17.90 -16.07 -2.42
N ALA A 10 -18.09 -15.61 -3.65
CA ALA A 10 -18.60 -16.43 -4.76
C ALA A 10 -17.64 -17.58 -5.13
N HIS A 11 -16.36 -17.45 -4.77
CA HIS A 11 -15.31 -18.47 -4.91
C HIS A 11 -15.04 -19.23 -3.59
N ASP A 12 -16.05 -19.37 -2.73
CA ASP A 12 -15.98 -20.09 -1.44
C ASP A 12 -14.97 -19.52 -0.43
N GLY A 13 -14.48 -18.29 -0.65
CA GLY A 13 -13.68 -17.55 0.28
C GLY A 13 -14.50 -17.03 1.45
N ALA A 14 -13.93 -17.08 2.65
CA ALA A 14 -14.57 -16.55 3.86
C ALA A 14 -13.81 -15.30 4.36
N PRO A 15 -14.39 -14.08 4.21
CA PRO A 15 -13.74 -12.81 4.58
C PRO A 15 -13.22 -12.77 6.02
N GLY A 16 -13.90 -13.42 6.97
CA GLY A 16 -13.50 -13.49 8.38
C GLY A 16 -12.21 -14.29 8.64
N TYR A 17 -11.73 -15.07 7.67
CA TYR A 17 -10.43 -15.75 7.76
C TYR A 17 -9.28 -14.93 7.18
N VAL A 18 -9.55 -13.79 6.55
CA VAL A 18 -8.50 -12.91 6.04
C VAL A 18 -7.87 -12.17 7.22
N ARG A 19 -6.62 -12.51 7.55
CA ARG A 19 -5.88 -11.89 8.67
C ARG A 19 -4.97 -10.75 8.26
N LEU A 20 -4.51 -10.75 7.01
CA LEU A 20 -3.55 -9.76 6.51
C LEU A 20 -3.90 -9.36 5.09
N VAL A 21 -3.79 -8.06 4.80
CA VAL A 21 -3.90 -7.50 3.46
C VAL A 21 -2.71 -6.60 3.22
N THR A 22 -1.93 -6.89 2.17
CA THR A 22 -0.92 -5.97 1.65
C THR A 22 -1.55 -5.09 0.58
N CYS A 23 -1.41 -3.77 0.69
CA CYS A 23 -1.96 -2.84 -0.29
C CYS A 23 -1.19 -1.52 -0.33
N ASP A 24 -1.49 -0.70 -1.33
CA ASP A 24 -1.00 0.67 -1.41
C ASP A 24 -1.46 1.53 -0.20
N MET A 25 -0.78 2.66 -0.01
CA MET A 25 -1.02 3.63 1.05
C MET A 25 -2.28 4.49 0.86
N SER A 26 -3.04 4.34 -0.24
CA SER A 26 -4.20 5.17 -0.51
C SER A 26 -5.26 5.13 0.60
N PRO A 27 -5.92 6.28 0.88
CA PRO A 27 -7.06 6.33 1.80
C PRO A 27 -8.21 5.40 1.37
N GLY A 28 -8.36 5.15 0.06
CA GLY A 28 -9.37 4.26 -0.49
C GLY A 28 -9.19 2.81 -0.04
N PHE A 29 -7.96 2.30 -0.07
CA PHE A 29 -7.66 0.95 0.45
C PHE A 29 -7.87 0.88 1.96
N ARG A 30 -7.43 1.89 2.72
CA ARG A 30 -7.66 1.93 4.17
C ARG A 30 -9.16 1.88 4.51
N LYS A 31 -9.98 2.70 3.87
CA LYS A 31 -11.44 2.73 4.07
C LYS A 31 -12.09 1.42 3.63
N GLY A 32 -11.67 0.88 2.48
CA GLY A 32 -12.16 -0.39 1.95
C GLY A 32 -11.86 -1.57 2.87
N ILE A 33 -10.62 -1.74 3.31
CA ILE A 33 -10.23 -2.86 4.20
C ILE A 33 -11.02 -2.78 5.50
N ARG A 34 -11.05 -1.62 6.17
CA ARG A 34 -11.81 -1.46 7.42
C ARG A 34 -13.31 -1.75 7.27
N GLY A 35 -13.90 -1.47 6.10
CA GLY A 35 -15.33 -1.67 5.86
C GLY A 35 -15.72 -3.10 5.48
N TYR A 36 -14.84 -3.85 4.82
CA TYR A 36 -15.19 -5.15 4.22
C TYR A 36 -14.35 -6.33 4.75
N LEU A 37 -13.20 -6.06 5.38
CA LEU A 37 -12.30 -7.03 5.99
C LEU A 37 -11.86 -6.51 7.38
N PRO A 38 -12.80 -6.34 8.33
CA PRO A 38 -12.54 -5.65 9.59
C PRO A 38 -11.51 -6.36 10.47
N ASP A 39 -11.37 -7.67 10.32
CA ASP A 39 -10.43 -8.51 11.09
C ASP A 39 -9.03 -8.57 10.47
N ALA A 40 -8.84 -7.96 9.29
CA ALA A 40 -7.57 -8.01 8.59
C ALA A 40 -6.64 -6.85 9.00
N GLY A 41 -5.41 -7.20 9.38
CA GLY A 41 -4.31 -6.25 9.52
C GLY A 41 -3.87 -5.72 8.15
N ARG A 42 -3.63 -4.41 8.06
CA ARG A 42 -3.15 -3.76 6.82
C ARG A 42 -1.63 -3.64 6.83
N ILE A 43 -0.98 -4.21 5.84
CA ILE A 43 0.45 -4.06 5.54
C ILE A 43 0.60 -3.10 4.35
N VAL A 44 1.54 -2.14 4.45
CA VAL A 44 1.88 -1.28 3.32
C VAL A 44 2.72 -2.07 2.33
N ASP A 45 2.34 -2.01 1.05
CA ASP A 45 3.02 -2.71 -0.02
C ASP A 45 4.49 -2.26 -0.18
N LYS A 46 5.39 -3.25 -0.29
CA LYS A 46 6.84 -3.04 -0.34
C LYS A 46 7.29 -2.20 -1.52
N PHE A 47 6.66 -2.32 -2.69
CA PHE A 47 7.07 -1.56 -3.87
C PHE A 47 6.88 -0.06 -3.66
N HIS A 48 5.80 0.33 -2.99
CA HIS A 48 5.52 1.73 -2.68
C HIS A 48 6.52 2.29 -1.67
N VAL A 49 6.88 1.51 -0.65
CA VAL A 49 7.92 1.90 0.33
C VAL A 49 9.26 2.16 -0.37
N VAL A 50 9.71 1.21 -1.21
CA VAL A 50 10.98 1.34 -1.94
C VAL A 50 10.95 2.53 -2.91
N ARG A 51 9.85 2.70 -3.63
CA ARG A 51 9.67 3.84 -4.54
C ARG A 51 9.79 5.17 -3.82
N HIS A 52 9.08 5.35 -2.70
CA HIS A 52 9.15 6.61 -1.94
C HIS A 52 10.53 6.86 -1.34
N ALA A 53 11.21 5.81 -0.87
CA ALA A 53 12.59 5.93 -0.40
C ALA A 53 13.51 6.41 -1.52
N ASN A 54 13.41 5.82 -2.72
CA ASN A 54 14.19 6.23 -3.88
C ASN A 54 13.87 7.69 -4.29
N GLU A 55 12.60 8.07 -4.34
CA GLU A 55 12.19 9.45 -4.64
C GLU A 55 12.77 10.45 -3.64
N ALA A 56 12.84 10.08 -2.35
CA ALA A 56 13.44 10.93 -1.32
C ALA A 56 14.96 11.07 -1.49
N VAL A 57 15.67 9.97 -1.74
CA VAL A 57 17.12 9.98 -2.01
C VAL A 57 17.43 10.80 -3.27
N ASP A 58 16.61 10.67 -4.32
CA ASP A 58 16.77 11.41 -5.57
C ASP A 58 16.64 12.92 -5.38
N ARG A 59 15.76 13.38 -4.48
CA ARG A 59 15.63 14.82 -4.17
C ARG A 59 16.89 15.38 -3.53
N VAL A 60 17.50 14.64 -2.59
CA VAL A 60 18.76 15.06 -1.95
C VAL A 60 19.90 15.06 -2.96
N ARG A 61 19.99 14.02 -3.80
CA ARG A 61 21.00 13.93 -4.87
C ARG A 61 20.92 15.13 -5.83
N LYS A 62 19.71 15.54 -6.21
CA LYS A 62 19.50 16.71 -7.09
C LYS A 62 19.80 18.03 -6.38
N ALA A 63 19.50 18.15 -5.09
CA ALA A 63 19.75 19.37 -4.32
C ALA A 63 21.24 19.61 -4.02
N GLY A 64 22.03 18.55 -3.80
CA GLY A 64 23.47 18.63 -3.53
C GLY A 64 24.37 18.49 -4.75
N GLY A 65 23.81 18.35 -5.96
CA GLY A 65 24.54 18.00 -7.18
C GLY A 65 24.96 19.18 -8.07
N ALA A 66 24.78 20.44 -7.65
CA ALA A 66 25.45 21.54 -8.31
C ALA A 66 26.94 21.53 -7.90
N PRO A 67 27.90 21.46 -8.84
CA PRO A 67 29.30 21.50 -8.49
C PRO A 67 29.63 22.89 -7.95
N THR A 68 29.67 23.02 -6.63
CA THR A 68 30.42 24.08 -5.97
C THR A 68 31.89 23.65 -5.94
N GLY A 69 32.52 23.70 -7.11
CA GLY A 69 33.96 23.65 -7.28
C GLY A 69 34.39 24.93 -7.94
N CYS A 70 34.72 25.93 -7.12
CA CYS A 70 35.64 27.00 -7.49
C CYS A 70 37.06 26.52 -7.22
#